data_AF-A0A6L6QA86-F1
#
_entry.id   AF-A0A6L6QA86-F1
#
_cell.length_a   1.000
_cell.length_b   1.000
_cell.length_c   1.000
_cell.angle_alpha   90.00
_cell.angle_beta   90.00
_cell.angle_gamma   90.00
#
_symmetry.space_group_name_H-M   'P 1'
#
loop_
_entity.id
_entity.type
_entity.pdbx_description
1 polymer ?
#
loop_
_entity_poly.entity_id
_entity_poly.type
_entity_poly.pdbx_seq_one_letter_code
_entity_poly.pdbx_strand_id
1 'polypeptide(L)' 'IMEMQAFGLLLTQLSALTAHQCAQVQACLGLEAPQPPVGRLLDQAAQPQLCCPRCHATRWYRHGRECGLQRYRCRAC' A
#
# COMPACT_ATOMS: atom_id res chain seq x y z
N ILE A 1 19.30 -16.26 32.05
CA ILE A 1 20.35 -16.41 31.00
C ILE A 1 19.77 -16.98 29.70
N MET A 2 18.98 -18.06 29.74
CA MET A 2 18.40 -18.71 28.55
C MET A 2 17.47 -17.80 27.71
N GLU A 3 16.68 -16.94 28.35
CA GLU A 3 15.77 -16.00 27.65
C GLU A 3 16.51 -14.92 26.86
N MET A 4 17.67 -14.46 27.36
CA MET A 4 18.45 -13.42 26.70
C MET A 4 19.13 -13.95 25.43
N GLN A 5 19.55 -15.22 25.43
CA GLN A 5 20.08 -15.90 24.26
C GLN A 5 18.99 -16.18 23.22
N ALA A 6 17.82 -16.64 23.65
CA ALA A 6 16.67 -16.82 22.76
C ALA A 6 16.25 -15.50 22.11
N PHE A 7 16.25 -14.41 22.87
CA PHE A 7 15.96 -13.07 22.35
C PHE A 7 17.01 -12.59 21.34
N GLY A 8 18.30 -12.81 21.60
CA GLY A 8 19.37 -12.47 20.65
C GLY A 8 19.28 -13.23 19.32
N LEU A 9 18.93 -14.51 19.37
CA LEU A 9 18.70 -15.33 18.18
C LEU A 9 17.48 -14.84 17.38
N LEU A 10 16.39 -14.49 18.07
CA LEU A 10 15.21 -13.90 17.45
C LEU A 10 15.56 -12.59 16.72
N LEU A 11 16.32 -11.68 17.35
CA LEU A 11 16.73 -10.42 16.72
C LEU A 11 17.58 -10.65 15.46
N THR A 12 18.46 -11.64 15.49
CA THR A 12 19.29 -11.99 14.33
C THR A 12 18.41 -12.48 13.17
N GLN A 13 17.42 -13.34 13.46
CA GLN A 13 16.48 -13.83 12.46
C GLN A 13 15.60 -12.72 11.87
N LEU A 14 15.18 -11.74 12.69
CA LEU A 14 14.41 -10.59 12.22
C LEU A 14 15.21 -9.71 11.24
N SER A 15 16.52 -9.55 11.45
CA SER A 15 17.38 -8.77 10.55
C SER A 15 17.57 -9.38 9.15
N ALA A 16 17.32 -10.69 9.01
CA ALA A 16 17.44 -11.42 7.75
C ALA A 16 16.13 -11.45 6.94
N LEU A 17 15.05 -10.85 7.44
CA LEU A 17 13.76 -10.86 6.77
C LEU A 17 13.76 -9.96 5.53
N THR A 18 13.09 -10.44 4.48
CA THR A 18 12.73 -9.59 3.34
C THR A 18 11.67 -8.57 3.74
N ALA A 19 11.50 -7.50 2.95
CA ALA A 19 10.47 -6.49 3.18
C ALA A 19 9.06 -7.09 3.30
N HIS A 20 8.75 -8.14 2.52
CA HIS A 20 7.46 -8.83 2.58
C HIS A 20 7.25 -9.58 3.91
N GLN A 21 8.28 -10.29 4.38
CA GLN A 21 8.21 -11.05 5.63
C GLN A 21 8.18 -10.12 6.85
N CYS A 22 8.92 -9.00 6.80
CA CYS A 22 8.87 -7.98 7.85
C CYS A 22 7.44 -7.42 8.00
N ALA A 23 6.76 -7.14 6.88
CA ALA A 23 5.36 -6.70 6.89
C ALA A 23 4.41 -7.76 7.47
N GLN A 24 4.64 -9.06 7.19
CA GLN A 24 3.86 -10.15 7.79
C GLN A 24 4.06 -10.23 9.31
N VAL A 25 5.31 -10.10 9.80
CA VAL A 25 5.61 -10.08 11.24
C VAL A 25 4.96 -8.88 11.91
N GLN A 26 5.04 -7.69 11.34
CA GLN A 26 4.37 -6.48 11.85
C GLN A 26 2.85 -6.68 11.95
N ALA A 27 2.24 -7.28 10.92
CA ALA A 27 0.82 -7.60 10.94
C ALA A 27 0.45 -8.62 12.05
N CYS A 28 1.25 -9.68 12.23
CA CYS A 28 1.05 -10.67 13.30
C CYS A 28 1.21 -10.08 14.70
N LEU A 29 2.10 -9.10 14.87
CA LEU A 29 2.34 -8.42 16.15
C LEU A 29 1.25 -7.39 16.49
N GLY A 30 0.25 -7.17 15.63
CA GLY A 30 -0.77 -6.17 15.84
C GLY A 30 -0.23 -4.73 15.82
N LEU A 31 1.01 -4.55 15.33
CA LEU A 31 1.62 -3.26 15.04
C LEU A 31 1.01 -2.76 13.72
N GLU A 32 -0.28 -2.45 13.83
CA GLU A 32 -1.17 -1.87 12.83
C GLU A 32 -1.30 -2.71 11.55
N ALA A 33 -2.53 -3.13 11.25
CA ALA A 33 -2.91 -3.27 9.84
C ALA A 33 -2.53 -1.92 9.19
N PRO A 34 -1.59 -1.88 8.24
CA PRO A 34 -1.11 -0.62 7.71
C PRO A 34 -2.34 0.13 7.24
N GLN A 35 -2.66 1.24 7.90
CA GLN A 35 -3.76 2.08 7.45
C GLN A 35 -3.53 2.28 5.96
N PRO A 36 -4.56 2.06 5.10
CA PRO A 36 -4.38 2.19 3.68
C PRO A 36 -3.69 3.54 3.45
N PRO A 37 -2.50 3.57 2.82
CA PRO A 37 -1.72 4.79 2.70
C PRO A 37 -2.65 5.87 2.16
N VAL A 38 -2.66 7.06 2.75
CA VAL A 38 -3.68 8.12 2.52
C VAL A 38 -4.08 8.26 1.05
N GLY A 39 -3.14 8.10 0.12
CA GLY A 39 -3.43 8.09 -1.32
C GLY A 39 -4.47 7.05 -1.78
N ARG A 40 -4.51 5.85 -1.19
CA ARG A 40 -5.54 4.83 -1.46
C ARG A 40 -6.93 5.26 -1.00
N LEU A 41 -7.03 5.94 0.14
CA LEU A 41 -8.31 6.47 0.63
C LEU A 41 -8.81 7.59 -0.30
N LEU A 42 -7.91 8.46 -0.75
CA LEU A 42 -8.22 9.51 -1.73
C LEU A 42 -8.68 8.92 -3.07
N ASP A 43 -7.96 7.92 -3.59
CA ASP A 43 -8.32 7.23 -4.83
C ASP A 43 -9.72 6.58 -4.73
N GLN A 44 -10.02 5.92 -3.61
CA GLN A 44 -11.33 5.29 -3.36
C GLN A 44 -12.46 6.31 -3.29
N ALA A 45 -12.24 7.45 -2.64
CA ALA A 45 -13.23 8.52 -2.53
C ALA A 45 -13.51 9.20 -3.89
N ALA A 46 -12.50 9.32 -4.75
CA ALA A 46 -12.63 9.95 -6.06
C ALA A 46 -13.27 9.03 -7.12
N GLN A 47 -13.11 7.71 -7.00
CA GLN A 47 -13.49 6.73 -8.03
C GLN A 47 -14.97 6.80 -8.49
N PRO A 48 -15.97 7.03 -7.62
CA PRO A 48 -17.37 7.13 -8.04
C PRO A 48 -17.68 8.33 -8.95
N GLN A 49 -16.87 9.39 -8.87
CA GLN A 49 -17.07 10.64 -9.61
C GLN A 49 -16.10 10.77 -10.80
N LEU A 50 -15.31 9.72 -11.06
CA LEU A 50 -14.20 9.80 -12.00
C LEU A 50 -14.69 9.80 -13.45
N CYS A 51 -14.50 10.92 -14.13
CA CYS A 51 -14.82 11.11 -15.55
C CYS A 51 -13.68 11.83 -16.27
N CYS A 52 -13.65 11.71 -17.60
CA CYS A 52 -12.69 12.47 -18.39
C CYS A 52 -13.03 13.97 -18.35
N PRO A 53 -12.09 14.86 -17.98
CA PRO A 53 -12.37 16.30 -17.95
C PRO A 53 -12.59 16.91 -19.34
N ARG A 54 -12.23 16.20 -20.43
CA ARG A 54 -12.39 16.67 -21.81
C ARG A 54 -13.71 16.25 -22.43
N CYS A 55 -14.10 14.99 -22.26
CA CYS A 55 -15.26 14.40 -22.96
C CYS A 55 -16.33 13.85 -22.02
N HIS A 56 -16.15 13.97 -20.70
CA HIS A 56 -17.04 13.45 -19.65
C HIS A 56 -17.30 11.93 -19.68
N ALA A 57 -16.60 11.18 -20.53
CA ALA A 57 -16.72 9.73 -20.54
C ALA A 57 -16.25 9.13 -19.21
N THR A 58 -17.01 8.16 -18.70
CA THR A 58 -16.68 7.35 -17.52
C THR A 58 -15.83 6.13 -17.86
N ARG A 59 -15.42 5.99 -19.13
CA ARG A 59 -14.51 4.94 -19.60
C ARG A 59 -13.06 5.41 -19.48
N TRP A 60 -12.36 4.87 -18.50
CA TRP A 60 -10.96 5.20 -18.19
C TRP A 60 -10.14 3.96 -17.84
N TYR A 61 -8.82 4.12 -17.77
CA TYR A 61 -7.89 3.09 -17.29
C TYR A 61 -6.80 3.71 -16.40
N ARG A 62 -6.21 2.87 -15.53
CA ARG A 62 -5.10 3.25 -14.65
C ARG A 62 -3.83 3.50 -15.49
N HIS A 63 -3.21 4.66 -15.32
CA HIS A 63 -2.04 5.10 -16.09
C HIS A 63 -0.93 5.58 -15.14
N GLY A 64 -0.32 4.65 -14.40
CA GLY A 64 0.77 4.94 -13.48
C GLY A 64 0.34 5.70 -12.21
N ARG A 65 1.32 6.19 -11.46
CA ARG A 65 1.12 6.91 -10.19
C ARG A 65 1.97 8.17 -10.15
N GLU A 66 1.50 9.18 -9.41
CA GLU A 66 2.21 10.45 -9.17
C GLU A 66 1.93 10.91 -7.75
N CYS A 67 2.96 11.30 -7.00
CA CYS A 67 2.84 11.69 -5.58
C CYS A 67 2.06 10.66 -4.71
N GLY A 68 2.13 9.37 -5.06
CA GLY A 68 1.42 8.30 -4.35
C GLY A 68 -0.05 8.08 -4.77
N LEU A 69 -0.60 8.91 -5.64
CA LEU A 69 -1.98 8.83 -6.15
C LEU A 69 -2.07 8.07 -7.48
N GLN A 70 -3.20 7.43 -7.74
CA GLN A 70 -3.46 6.76 -9.02
C GLN A 70 -3.81 7.77 -10.10
N ARG A 71 -3.08 7.74 -11.23
CA ARG A 71 -3.45 8.50 -12.43
C ARG A 71 -4.38 7.67 -13.32
N TYR A 72 -5.22 8.37 -14.06
CA TYR A 72 -6.15 7.78 -15.01
C TYR A 72 -6.04 8.46 -16.37
N ARG A 73 -6.29 7.70 -17.44
CA ARG A 73 -6.47 8.23 -18.80
C ARG A 73 -7.83 7.81 -19.35
N CYS A 74 -8.41 8.68 -20.18
CA CYS A 74 -9.64 8.37 -20.89
C CYS A 74 -9.38 7.29 -21.95
N ARG A 75 -10.38 6.46 -22.22
CA ARG A 75 -10.39 5.54 -23.36
C ARG A 75 -11.09 6.11 -24.60
N ALA A 76 -11.88 7.17 -24.43
CA ALA A 76 -12.70 7.74 -25.49
C ALA A 76 -12.01 8.90 -26.24
N CYS A 77 -11.00 9.54 -25.65
CA CYS A 77 -10.26 10.65 -26.25
C CYS A 77 -8.82 10.73 -25.75
#